data_AF-A0A950RGR0-F1
#
_entry.id   AF-A0A950RGR0-F1
#
_cell.length_a   1.000
_cell.length_b   1.000
_cell.length_c   1.000
_cell.angle_alpha   90.00
_cell.angle_beta   90.00
_cell.angle_gamma   90.00
#
_symmetry.space_group_name_H-M   'P 1'
#
loop_
_entity.id
_entity.type
_entity.pdbx_description
1 polymer ?
#
loop_
_entity_poly.entity_id
_entity_poly.type
_entity_poly.pdbx_seq_one_letter_code
_entity_poly.pdbx_strand_id
1 'polypeptide(L)'
;MRPLSARRWQRGDTLGPALRAKAIEQVGHMHAWLEAQLDGRDWLNGEGFRWGDLAAVPYVTMSSMFGIDPDPDSALGRWLERAWARPSVARTVEEALATKSWSTGLLTTPFASPTQRASQPLIPQPPPTEDVTASRRRADAGTAERRRRGSP
;
A
#
# COMPACT_ATOMS: atom_id res chain seq x y z
N MET A 1 0.77 -3.69 -43.89
CA MET A 1 0.01 -2.71 -43.06
C MET A 1 0.18 -3.12 -41.59
N ARG A 2 0.86 -2.32 -40.75
CA ARG A 2 1.09 -2.66 -39.32
C ARG A 2 -0.16 -2.30 -38.48
N PRO A 3 -0.62 -3.14 -37.55
CA PRO A 3 -1.86 -2.91 -36.82
C PRO A 3 -1.79 -1.68 -35.89
N LEU A 4 -2.89 -0.92 -35.84
CA LEU A 4 -3.03 0.34 -35.08
C LEU A 4 -2.93 0.14 -33.56
N SER A 5 -3.07 -1.09 -33.06
CA SER A 5 -3.04 -1.43 -31.64
C SER A 5 -1.66 -1.24 -30.98
N ALA A 6 -0.56 -1.34 -31.73
CA ALA A 6 0.78 -1.18 -31.18
C ALA A 6 1.16 0.28 -30.89
N ARG A 7 0.58 1.26 -31.60
CA ARG A 7 0.93 2.69 -31.43
C ARG A 7 0.33 3.35 -30.20
N ARG A 8 -0.74 2.80 -29.61
CA ARG A 8 -1.48 3.45 -28.53
C ARG A 8 -0.80 3.32 -27.16
N TRP A 9 -0.08 2.23 -26.94
CA TRP A 9 0.55 1.88 -25.64
C TRP A 9 2.03 2.26 -25.55
N GLN A 10 2.73 2.43 -26.68
CA GLN A 10 4.13 2.87 -26.75
C GLN A 10 4.37 4.28 -26.18
N ARG A 11 3.32 5.09 -26.02
CA ARG A 11 3.44 6.41 -25.38
C ARG A 11 3.78 6.32 -23.90
N GLY A 12 3.47 5.21 -23.22
CA GLY A 12 3.76 5.03 -21.80
C GLY A 12 5.25 5.13 -21.50
N ASP A 13 6.09 4.47 -22.30
CA ASP A 13 7.54 4.46 -22.11
C ASP A 13 8.17 5.83 -22.41
N THR A 14 7.65 6.55 -23.41
CA THR A 14 8.16 7.87 -23.80
C THR A 14 7.64 9.01 -22.90
N LEU A 15 6.40 8.91 -22.40
CA LEU A 15 5.78 9.93 -21.55
C LEU A 15 5.98 9.65 -20.05
N GLY A 16 6.34 8.42 -19.68
CA GLY A 16 6.51 8.00 -18.29
C GLY A 16 7.37 8.94 -17.46
N PRO A 17 8.57 9.34 -17.92
CA PRO A 17 9.41 10.29 -17.20
C PRO A 17 8.74 11.66 -17.00
N ALA A 18 8.07 12.19 -18.03
CA ALA A 18 7.37 13.47 -17.95
C ALA A 18 6.15 13.41 -17.01
N LEU A 19 5.39 12.32 -17.07
CA LEU A 19 4.25 12.09 -16.17
C LEU A 19 4.73 11.93 -14.71
N ARG A 20 5.85 11.24 -14.48
CA ARG A 20 6.45 11.12 -13.15
C ARG A 20 6.92 12.47 -12.62
N ALA A 21 7.59 13.27 -13.46
CA ALA A 21 8.00 14.62 -13.08
C ALA A 21 6.78 15.48 -12.70
N LYS A 22 5.68 15.40 -13.47
CA LYS A 22 4.44 16.12 -13.15
C LYS A 22 3.79 15.61 -11.86
N ALA A 23 3.83 14.31 -11.60
CA ALA A 23 3.33 13.73 -10.36
C ALA A 23 4.12 14.23 -9.14
N ILE A 24 5.45 14.31 -9.24
CA ILE A 24 6.31 14.87 -8.18
C ILE A 24 5.95 16.34 -7.91
N GLU A 25 5.79 17.13 -8.97
CA GLU A 25 5.38 18.54 -8.84
C GLU A 25 4.02 18.67 -8.13
N GLN A 26 3.02 17.88 -8.54
CA GLN A 26 1.68 17.89 -7.95
C GLN A 26 1.67 17.45 -6.48
N VAL A 27 2.44 16.40 -6.15
CA VAL A 27 2.61 15.96 -4.76
C VAL A 27 3.31 17.03 -3.94
N GLY A 28 4.33 17.70 -4.49
CA GLY A 28 4.99 18.83 -3.83
C GLY A 28 4.02 19.98 -3.50
N HIS A 29 3.11 20.32 -4.41
CA HIS A 29 2.07 21.31 -4.13
C HIS A 29 1.10 20.85 -3.02
N MET A 30 0.71 19.57 -3.01
CA MET A 30 -0.11 19.01 -1.94
C MET A 30 0.60 19.06 -0.59
N HIS A 31 1.88 18.68 -0.54
CA HIS A 31 2.68 18.75 0.69
C HIS A 31 2.80 20.18 1.20
N ALA A 32 3.13 21.15 0.33
CA ALA A 32 3.21 22.55 0.71
C ALA A 32 1.86 23.10 1.23
N TRP A 33 0.75 22.69 0.61
CA TRP A 33 -0.58 23.08 1.08
C TRP A 33 -0.89 22.49 2.47
N LEU A 34 -0.60 21.20 2.70
CA LEU A 34 -0.80 20.56 4.00
C LEU A 34 0.11 21.13 5.10
N GLU A 35 1.37 21.44 4.78
CA GLU A 35 2.29 22.14 5.68
C GLU A 35 1.67 23.47 6.14
N ALA A 36 1.13 24.25 5.21
CA ALA A 36 0.44 25.50 5.53
C ALA A 36 -0.86 25.26 6.34
N GLN A 37 -1.58 24.16 6.11
CA GLN A 37 -2.74 23.81 6.93
C GLN A 37 -2.37 23.41 8.36
N LEU A 38 -1.19 22.83 8.59
CA LEU A 38 -0.73 22.54 9.95
C LEU A 38 -0.53 23.84 10.73
N ASP A 39 0.00 24.89 10.09
CA ASP A 39 0.19 26.22 10.70
C ASP A 39 0.90 26.14 12.06
N GLY A 40 1.99 25.35 12.10
CA GLY A 40 2.77 25.10 13.32
C GLY A 40 2.13 24.15 14.34
N ARG A 41 0.92 23.65 14.11
CA ARG A 41 0.22 22.70 15.00
C ARG A 41 0.69 21.26 14.76
N ASP A 42 0.49 20.42 15.77
CA ASP A 42 0.87 19.00 15.68
C ASP A 42 -0.09 18.16 14.83
N TRP A 43 -1.35 18.59 14.71
CA TRP A 43 -2.42 17.93 13.95
C TRP A 43 -3.22 18.94 13.14
N LEU A 44 -3.78 18.51 12.00
CA LEU A 44 -4.48 19.40 11.05
C LEU A 44 -5.70 20.09 11.68
N ASN A 45 -6.37 19.42 12.63
CA ASN A 45 -7.56 19.91 13.30
C ASN A 45 -7.32 20.34 14.77
N GLY A 46 -6.08 20.68 15.15
CA GLY A 46 -5.77 21.24 16.47
C GLY A 46 -5.10 20.25 17.44
N GLU A 47 -5.67 20.08 18.63
CA GLU A 47 -4.98 19.44 19.77
C GLU A 47 -4.79 17.91 19.64
N GLY A 48 -5.38 17.27 18.63
CA GLY A 48 -5.31 15.82 18.50
C GLY A 48 -5.71 15.29 17.13
N PHE A 49 -5.32 14.04 16.88
CA PHE A 49 -5.67 13.29 15.67
C PHE A 49 -7.19 13.17 15.50
N ARG A 50 -7.73 13.71 14.40
CA ARG A 50 -9.18 13.73 14.10
C ARG A 50 -9.44 13.47 12.61
N TRP A 51 -10.68 13.70 12.18
CA TRP A 51 -11.14 13.45 10.81
C TRP A 51 -10.26 14.09 9.72
N GLY A 52 -9.68 15.27 9.96
CA GLY A 52 -8.75 15.91 9.02
C GLY A 52 -7.49 15.09 8.81
N ASP A 53 -6.86 14.65 9.91
CA ASP A 53 -5.69 13.78 9.86
C ASP A 53 -6.04 12.42 9.25
N LEU A 54 -7.15 11.81 9.69
CA LEU A 54 -7.62 10.54 9.16
C LEU A 54 -7.86 10.59 7.64
N ALA A 55 -8.36 11.71 7.12
CA ALA A 55 -8.58 11.89 5.69
C ALA A 55 -7.28 12.16 4.92
N ALA A 56 -6.32 12.87 5.51
CA ALA A 56 -5.09 13.30 4.84
C ALA A 56 -3.97 12.25 4.85
N VAL A 57 -3.82 11.50 5.95
CA VAL A 57 -2.75 10.52 6.16
C VAL A 57 -2.61 9.51 5.01
N PRO A 58 -3.69 8.94 4.42
CA PRO A 58 -3.57 8.02 3.30
C PRO A 58 -2.87 8.64 2.09
N TYR A 59 -3.13 9.91 1.77
CA TYR A 59 -2.54 10.57 0.60
C TYR A 59 -1.04 10.78 0.75
N VAL A 60 -0.60 11.26 1.93
CA VAL A 60 0.82 11.48 2.20
C VAL A 60 1.56 10.15 2.35
N THR A 61 0.93 9.16 2.98
CA THR A 61 1.52 7.81 3.05
C THR A 61 1.68 7.20 1.67
N MET A 62 0.69 7.32 0.78
CA MET A 62 0.80 6.80 -0.58
C MET A 62 1.89 7.53 -1.38
N SER A 63 2.06 8.85 -1.23
CA SER A 63 3.20 9.54 -1.86
C SER A 63 4.55 8.99 -1.38
N SER A 64 4.70 8.74 -0.07
CA SER A 64 5.88 8.07 0.50
C SER A 64 6.08 6.66 -0.06
N MET A 65 5.01 5.88 -0.24
CA MET A 65 5.11 4.56 -0.88
C MET A 65 5.60 4.63 -2.34
N PHE A 66 5.50 5.78 -3.02
CA PHE A 66 6.07 6.03 -4.34
C PHE A 66 7.43 6.73 -4.31
N GLY A 67 8.04 6.90 -3.13
CA GLY A 67 9.33 7.56 -2.92
C GLY A 67 9.27 9.07 -3.11
N ILE A 68 8.13 9.68 -2.77
CA ILE A 68 7.93 11.14 -2.79
C ILE A 68 7.51 11.52 -1.36
N ASP A 69 8.50 11.61 -0.48
CA ASP A 69 8.32 11.90 0.93
C ASP A 69 8.29 13.42 1.19
N PRO A 70 7.53 13.89 2.20
CA PRO A 70 7.77 15.21 2.74
C PRO A 70 9.16 15.27 3.38
N ASP A 71 9.72 16.48 3.52
CA ASP A 71 10.96 16.67 4.27
C ASP A 71 10.76 16.18 5.73
N PRO A 72 11.56 15.24 6.24
CA PRO A 72 11.40 14.71 7.60
C PRO A 72 11.49 15.79 8.68
N ASP A 73 12.25 16.86 8.42
CA ASP A 73 12.44 17.98 9.35
C ASP A 73 11.36 19.09 9.18
N SER A 74 10.38 18.90 8.28
CA SER A 74 9.21 19.78 8.16
C SER A 74 8.13 19.48 9.20
N ALA A 75 7.14 20.37 9.37
CA ALA A 75 6.00 20.08 10.25
C ALA A 75 5.17 18.91 9.73
N LEU A 76 5.03 18.78 8.41
CA LEU A 76 4.34 17.68 7.74
C LEU A 76 5.10 16.37 7.89
N GLY A 77 6.43 16.37 7.81
CA GLY A 77 7.26 15.19 8.08
C GLY A 77 7.04 14.65 9.50
N ARG A 78 7.15 15.53 10.50
CA ARG A 78 6.87 15.18 11.90
C ARG A 78 5.42 14.78 12.15
N TRP A 79 4.46 15.41 11.48
CA TRP A 79 3.04 15.02 11.53
C TRP A 79 2.83 13.62 11.00
N LEU A 80 3.46 13.27 9.87
CA LEU A 80 3.35 11.95 9.27
C LEU A 80 3.95 10.87 10.18
N GLU A 81 5.13 11.14 10.76
CA GLU A 81 5.77 10.24 11.73
C GLU A 81 4.86 9.98 12.94
N ARG A 82 4.31 11.04 13.54
CA ARG A 82 3.33 10.91 14.64
C ARG A 82 2.09 10.13 14.22
N ALA A 83 1.60 10.34 13.00
CA ALA A 83 0.44 9.61 12.49
C ALA A 83 0.75 8.12 12.32
N TRP A 84 1.89 7.75 11.73
CA TRP A 84 2.33 6.36 11.56
C TRP A 84 2.56 5.63 12.88
N ALA A 85 2.98 6.34 13.94
CA ALA A 85 3.11 5.75 15.27
C ALA A 85 1.77 5.30 15.88
N ARG A 86 0.61 5.71 15.33
CA ARG A 86 -0.70 5.28 15.82
C ARG A 86 -0.99 3.84 15.38
N PRO A 87 -1.40 2.94 16.30
CA PRO A 87 -1.66 1.53 15.96
C PRO A 87 -2.69 1.33 14.85
N SER A 88 -3.71 2.18 14.77
CA SER A 88 -4.73 2.12 13.71
C SER A 88 -4.16 2.46 12.34
N VAL A 89 -3.25 3.45 12.27
CA VAL A 89 -2.62 3.87 11.02
C VAL A 89 -1.59 2.84 10.61
N ALA A 90 -0.71 2.43 11.51
CA ALA A 90 0.32 1.41 11.26
C ALA A 90 -0.29 0.14 10.64
N ARG A 91 -1.38 -0.39 11.23
CA ARG A 91 -2.10 -1.54 10.68
C ARG A 91 -2.58 -1.32 9.24
N THR A 92 -3.20 -0.17 8.97
CA THR A 92 -3.68 0.15 7.61
C THR A 92 -2.53 0.31 6.61
N VAL A 93 -1.39 0.85 7.04
CA VAL A 93 -0.18 0.93 6.21
C VAL A 93 0.35 -0.46 5.89
N GLU A 94 0.41 -1.36 6.86
CA GLU A 94 0.79 -2.76 6.67
C GLU A 94 -0.13 -3.47 5.66
N GLU A 95 -1.45 -3.31 5.80
CA GLU A 95 -2.47 -3.85 4.87
C GLU A 95 -2.29 -3.31 3.44
N ALA A 96 -2.01 -2.01 3.31
CA ALA A 96 -1.77 -1.38 2.01
C ALA A 96 -0.47 -1.90 1.36
N LEU A 97 0.60 -2.05 2.13
CA LEU A 97 1.88 -2.61 1.64
C LEU A 97 1.73 -4.07 1.19
N ALA A 98 0.94 -4.87 1.92
CA ALA A 98 0.61 -6.24 1.52
C ALA A 98 -0.15 -6.30 0.18
N THR A 99 -0.96 -5.29 -0.14
CA THR A 99 -1.64 -5.19 -1.43
C THR A 99 -0.69 -4.75 -2.55
N LYS A 100 0.27 -3.83 -2.26
CA LYS A 100 1.27 -3.36 -3.22
C LYS A 100 2.22 -4.48 -3.66
N SER A 101 2.63 -5.36 -2.73
CA SER A 101 3.51 -6.49 -3.05
C SER A 101 2.83 -7.50 -3.97
N TRP A 102 1.54 -7.75 -3.76
CA TRP A 102 0.69 -8.54 -4.66
C TRP A 102 0.62 -7.94 -6.09
N SER A 103 0.36 -6.63 -6.20
CA SER A 103 0.15 -5.95 -7.49
C SER A 103 1.44 -5.74 -8.27
N THR A 104 2.60 -5.70 -7.60
CA THR A 104 3.92 -5.68 -8.26
C THR A 104 4.15 -6.95 -9.10
N GLY A 105 3.57 -8.09 -8.72
CA GLY A 105 3.52 -9.31 -9.54
C GLY A 105 2.62 -9.18 -10.77
N LEU A 106 1.48 -8.48 -10.66
CA LEU A 106 0.56 -8.23 -11.79
C LEU A 106 1.08 -7.21 -12.80
N LEU A 107 1.87 -6.21 -12.38
CA LEU A 107 2.42 -5.18 -13.27
C LEU A 107 3.51 -5.71 -14.22
N THR A 108 4.04 -6.91 -13.96
CA THR A 108 4.97 -7.62 -14.86
C THR A 108 4.23 -8.52 -15.87
N THR A 109 2.93 -8.75 -15.67
CA THR A 109 2.12 -9.56 -16.59
C THR A 109 1.49 -8.63 -17.65
N PRO A 110 1.73 -8.85 -18.95
CA PRO A 110 1.13 -8.02 -19.99
C PRO A 110 -0.40 -8.08 -19.88
N PHE A 111 -1.05 -6.94 -20.13
CA PHE A 111 -2.51 -6.82 -20.08
C PHE A 111 -3.17 -7.91 -20.94
N ALA A 112 -3.86 -8.84 -20.29
CA ALA A 112 -4.53 -9.94 -20.97
C ALA A 112 -5.62 -9.41 -21.92
N SER A 113 -5.65 -9.96 -23.13
CA SER A 113 -6.64 -9.64 -24.17
C SER A 113 -8.09 -9.80 -23.67
N PRO A 114 -9.07 -9.10 -24.26
CA PRO A 114 -10.47 -9.10 -23.80
C PRO A 114 -11.08 -10.51 -23.63
N THR A 115 -10.75 -11.44 -24.53
CA THR A 115 -11.20 -12.84 -24.47
C THR A 115 -10.69 -13.57 -23.23
N GLN A 116 -9.49 -13.25 -22.77
CA GLN A 116 -8.84 -13.89 -21.63
C GLN A 116 -9.30 -13.28 -20.29
N ARG A 117 -9.98 -12.13 -20.34
CA ARG A 117 -10.60 -11.46 -19.18
C ARG A 117 -11.96 -12.08 -18.82
N ALA A 118 -12.70 -12.57 -19.81
CA ALA A 118 -14.01 -13.21 -19.60
C ALA A 118 -13.91 -14.54 -18.82
N SER A 119 -12.73 -15.17 -18.80
CA SER A 119 -12.47 -16.43 -18.09
C SER A 119 -11.71 -16.26 -16.77
N GLN A 120 -11.34 -15.04 -16.39
CA GLN A 120 -10.65 -14.77 -15.13
C GLN A 120 -11.64 -14.28 -14.06
N PRO A 121 -11.51 -14.75 -12.81
CA PRO A 121 -12.32 -14.22 -11.74
C PRO A 121 -12.01 -12.73 -11.55
N LEU A 122 -13.05 -11.90 -11.35
CA LEU A 122 -12.95 -10.45 -11.17
C LEU A 122 -12.00 -10.06 -10.03
N ILE A 123 -11.81 -10.97 -9.08
CA ILE A 123 -10.86 -10.88 -7.98
C ILE A 123 -10.07 -12.21 -7.96
N PRO A 124 -8.75 -12.20 -8.15
CA PRO A 124 -7.94 -13.40 -7.96
C PRO A 124 -8.04 -13.86 -6.51
N GLN A 125 -8.25 -15.15 -6.33
CA GLN A 125 -8.40 -15.72 -5.01
C GLN A 125 -7.12 -15.45 -4.21
N PRO A 126 -7.22 -15.03 -2.92
CA PRO A 126 -6.04 -14.96 -2.06
C PRO A 126 -5.32 -16.32 -2.10
N PRO A 127 -4.00 -16.37 -1.86
CA PRO A 127 -3.31 -17.64 -1.72
C PRO A 127 -4.11 -18.49 -0.72
N PRO A 128 -4.25 -19.81 -0.95
CA PRO A 128 -4.98 -20.65 -0.03
C PRO A 128 -4.39 -20.39 1.35
N THR A 129 -5.21 -19.86 2.26
CA THR A 129 -4.81 -19.78 3.67
C THR A 129 -4.37 -21.18 4.04
N GLU A 130 -3.11 -21.33 4.47
CA GLU A 130 -2.73 -22.56 5.15
C GLU A 130 -3.83 -22.86 6.14
N ASP A 131 -4.37 -24.08 6.10
CA ASP A 131 -5.45 -24.49 6.97
C ASP A 131 -4.96 -24.38 8.42
N VAL A 132 -5.18 -23.21 9.03
CA VAL A 132 -4.76 -22.89 10.39
C VAL A 132 -5.36 -23.90 11.35
N THR A 133 -6.53 -24.44 11.04
CA THR A 133 -7.16 -25.53 11.80
C THR A 133 -6.47 -26.88 11.62
N ALA A 134 -5.86 -27.18 10.48
CA ALA A 134 -4.98 -28.35 10.30
C ALA A 134 -3.62 -28.16 11.00
N SER A 135 -3.03 -26.96 10.94
CA SER A 135 -1.78 -26.63 11.64
C SER A 135 -1.94 -26.69 13.16
N ARG A 136 -3.08 -26.24 13.70
CA ARG A 136 -3.41 -26.38 15.13
C ARG A 136 -3.61 -27.83 15.54
N ARG A 137 -4.36 -28.61 14.76
CA ARG A 137 -4.56 -30.06 15.03
C ARG A 137 -3.26 -30.85 15.02
N ARG A 138 -2.30 -30.53 14.14
CA ARG A 138 -0.96 -31.15 14.12
C ARG A 138 -0.12 -30.76 15.33
N ALA A 139 -0.20 -29.50 15.79
CA ALA A 139 0.49 -29.04 16.99
C ALA A 139 -0.06 -29.66 18.28
N ASP A 140 -1.39 -29.79 18.39
CA ASP A 140 -2.05 -30.42 19.53
C ASP A 140 -1.79 -31.94 19.57
N ALA A 141 -1.78 -32.60 18.41
CA ALA A 141 -1.41 -34.02 18.31
C ALA A 141 0.05 -34.29 18.70
N GLY A 142 0.99 -33.42 18.27
CA GLY A 142 2.40 -33.52 18.66
C GLY A 142 2.62 -33.31 20.16
N THR A 143 1.83 -32.44 20.78
CA THR A 143 1.88 -32.18 22.23
C THR A 143 1.31 -33.34 23.05
N ALA A 144 0.22 -33.96 22.60
CA ALA A 144 -0.38 -35.13 23.23
C ALA A 144 0.53 -36.38 23.13
N GLU A 145 1.19 -36.56 22.00
CA GLU A 145 2.13 -37.66 21.76
C GLU A 145 3.41 -37.54 22.61
N ARG A 146 3.92 -36.31 22.81
CA ARG A 146 5.06 -36.03 23.68
C ARG A 146 4.74 -36.23 25.17
N ARG A 147 3.48 -36.02 25.57
CA ARG A 147 2.98 -36.34 26.92
C ARG A 147 2.87 -37.84 27.17
N ARG A 148 2.50 -38.64 26.16
CA ARG A 148 2.42 -40.12 26.30
C ARG A 148 3.79 -40.79 26.36
N ARG A 149 4.81 -40.25 25.68
CA ARG A 149 6.20 -40.76 25.72
C ARG A 149 7.04 -40.27 26.92
N GLY A 150 6.49 -39.36 27.73
CA GLY A 150 7.20 -38.71 28.85
C GLY A 150 6.72 -39.10 30.25
N SER A 151 5.83 -40.08 30.39
CA SER A 151 5.50 -40.66 31.71
C SER A 151 6.37 -41.89 31.96
N PRO A 152 7.10 -41.96 33.08
CA PRO A 152 7.84 -43.16 33.50
C PRO A 152 6.91 -44.33 33.84
#